data_AF-A0A9W9KH54-F1
#
_entry.id   AF-A0A9W9KH54-F1
#
_cell.length_a   1.000
_cell.length_b   1.000
_cell.length_c   1.000
_cell.angle_alpha   90.00
_cell.angle_beta   90.00
_cell.angle_gamma   90.00
#
_symmetry.space_group_name_H-M   'P 1'
#
loop_
_entity.id
_entity.type
_entity.pdbx_description
1 polymer ?
#
loop_
_entity_poly.entity_id
_entity_poly.type
_entity_poly.pdbx_seq_one_letter_code
_entity_poly.pdbx_strand_id
1 'polypeptide(L)'
;MWIDTDVWELPENVTYELYSQPTRGPREQGSYLVVLPPGYDDLEVNGERYPVLYWLHGGFSCSRHALWSLQFYARKMELGKMPKVILVAPQVLPKGRWINNYDGSRRLGDIMRNDLVNAIDERYRTIQHPSARWLEGHSAGGYGAFNLGLKYPDVFGGALSSLAGSFRTKLADEGIEITYDTYNNSQTFFTANHALTLLEKILPKVREEKPELRLLIGGDDIRLREAHEHMWATLDKLGVPYTKGIISGAPHTAEHVIGGLNNEGMQFWWDARAKVVGA
;
A
#
# COMPACT_ATOMS: atom_id res chain seq x y z
N MET A 1 17.61 -1.65 4.41
CA MET A 1 17.69 -1.67 5.88
C MET A 1 16.26 -1.86 6.40
N TRP A 2 16.05 -2.56 7.51
CA TRP A 2 14.71 -2.79 8.09
C TRP A 2 14.27 -1.68 9.04
N ILE A 3 15.26 -0.99 9.61
CA ILE A 3 15.12 0.23 10.37
C ILE A 3 15.64 1.34 9.47
N ASP A 4 14.91 2.44 9.40
CA ASP A 4 15.42 3.65 8.78
C ASP A 4 16.14 4.47 9.86
N THR A 5 17.47 4.57 9.77
CA THR A 5 18.28 5.26 10.77
C THR A 5 18.46 6.74 10.47
N ASP A 6 17.93 7.22 9.35
CA ASP A 6 18.18 8.57 8.85
C ASP A 6 16.91 9.43 8.95
N VAL A 7 16.39 9.52 10.17
CA VAL A 7 15.13 10.19 10.54
C VAL A 7 15.38 11.30 11.57
N TRP A 8 15.98 12.39 11.10
CA TRP A 8 16.40 13.51 11.96
C TRP A 8 15.53 14.76 11.81
N GLU A 9 14.82 14.90 10.68
CA GLU A 9 14.02 16.08 10.33
C GLU A 9 12.66 15.67 9.79
N LEU A 10 11.78 15.23 10.70
CA LEU A 10 10.40 14.88 10.35
C LEU A 10 9.47 16.08 10.54
N PRO A 11 8.44 16.25 9.70
CA PRO A 11 7.36 17.19 9.98
C PRO A 11 6.75 16.92 11.37
N GLU A 12 6.28 17.95 12.05
CA GLU A 12 5.83 17.90 13.45
C GLU A 12 4.74 16.83 13.70
N ASN A 13 3.86 16.60 12.72
CA ASN A 13 2.77 15.61 12.80
C ASN A 13 3.18 14.19 12.33
N VAL A 14 4.46 13.96 12.01
CA VAL A 14 4.98 12.65 11.60
C VAL A 14 5.84 12.09 12.72
N THR A 15 5.39 10.99 13.31
CA THR A 15 6.14 10.27 14.35
C THR A 15 6.89 9.09 13.73
N TYR A 16 8.12 8.87 14.17
CA TYR A 16 8.89 7.67 13.86
C TYR A 16 8.82 6.69 15.03
N GLU A 17 8.57 5.41 14.73
CA GLU A 17 8.43 4.38 15.75
C GLU A 17 9.16 3.09 15.35
N LEU A 18 9.59 2.36 16.37
CA LEU A 18 10.11 1.01 16.24
C LEU A 18 9.05 -0.03 16.63
N TYR A 19 9.12 -1.19 15.99
CA TYR A 19 8.30 -2.34 16.33
C TYR A 19 9.07 -3.65 16.21
N SER A 20 8.66 -4.64 16.99
CA SER A 20 9.21 -5.99 16.96
C SER A 20 8.83 -6.70 15.67
N GLN A 21 9.79 -7.42 15.07
CA GLN A 21 9.60 -8.25 13.88
C GLN A 21 9.91 -9.74 14.18
N PRO A 22 9.08 -10.42 14.98
CA PRO A 22 9.30 -11.82 15.34
C PRO A 22 9.39 -12.76 14.14
N THR A 23 8.81 -12.40 12.99
CA THR A 23 8.97 -13.17 11.74
C THR A 23 10.43 -13.26 11.29
N ARG A 24 11.28 -12.29 11.66
CA ARG A 24 12.74 -12.30 11.40
C ARG A 24 13.56 -12.85 12.57
N GLY A 25 13.02 -12.81 13.78
CA GLY A 25 13.67 -13.32 14.98
C GLY A 25 13.24 -12.56 16.24
N PRO A 26 13.51 -13.12 17.44
CA PRO A 26 12.95 -12.63 18.71
C PRO A 26 13.43 -11.24 19.15
N ARG A 27 14.50 -10.71 18.54
CA ARG A 27 15.06 -9.39 18.85
C ARG A 27 15.13 -8.48 17.63
N GLU A 28 14.57 -8.92 16.52
CA GLU A 28 14.58 -8.13 15.29
C GLU A 28 13.54 -7.04 15.37
N GLN A 29 13.90 -5.87 14.84
CA GLN A 29 13.02 -4.71 14.82
C GLN A 29 12.91 -4.17 13.39
N GLY A 30 11.79 -3.51 13.14
CA GLY A 30 11.60 -2.63 11.99
C GLY A 30 11.19 -1.24 12.46
N SER A 31 11.10 -0.31 11.52
CA SER A 31 10.58 1.03 11.77
C SER A 31 9.40 1.38 10.87
N TYR A 32 8.62 2.37 11.27
CA TYR A 32 7.62 3.00 10.43
C TYR A 32 7.49 4.48 10.78
N LEU A 33 6.98 5.26 9.82
CA LEU A 33 6.44 6.59 10.07
C LEU A 33 4.93 6.50 10.26
N VAL A 34 4.37 7.34 11.13
CA VAL A 34 2.93 7.42 11.36
C VAL A 34 2.45 8.87 11.38
N VAL A 35 1.24 9.09 10.88
CA VAL A 35 0.48 10.32 11.11
C VAL A 35 -0.88 9.93 11.69
N LEU A 36 -1.24 10.55 12.81
CA LEU A 36 -2.53 10.37 13.45
C LEU A 36 -3.54 11.39 12.90
N PRO A 37 -4.83 11.02 12.79
CA PRO A 37 -5.83 11.92 12.22
C PRO A 37 -6.06 13.15 13.13
N PRO A 38 -6.55 14.28 12.57
CA PRO A 38 -6.88 15.46 13.37
C PRO A 38 -7.86 15.15 14.50
N GLY A 39 -7.56 15.65 15.70
CA GLY A 39 -8.34 15.42 16.92
C GLY A 39 -8.18 14.02 17.52
N TYR A 40 -7.13 13.27 17.14
CA TYR A 40 -6.87 11.96 17.74
C TYR A 40 -6.68 12.05 19.26
N ASP A 41 -6.01 13.08 19.78
CA ASP A 41 -5.78 13.20 21.24
C ASP A 41 -6.91 13.96 21.98
N ASP A 42 -7.99 14.31 21.29
CA ASP A 42 -9.10 15.05 21.91
C ASP A 42 -9.84 14.15 22.91
N LEU A 43 -9.91 14.58 24.17
CA LEU A 43 -10.51 13.82 25.27
C LEU A 43 -12.02 13.57 25.09
N GLU A 44 -12.70 14.40 24.28
CA GLU A 44 -14.14 14.30 24.02
C GLU A 44 -14.51 13.18 23.01
N VAL A 45 -13.56 12.72 22.18
CA VAL A 45 -13.76 11.61 21.23
C VAL A 45 -13.15 10.30 21.75
N ASN A 46 -12.97 10.19 23.07
CA ASN A 46 -12.40 9.01 23.71
C ASN A 46 -13.16 7.74 23.30
N GLY A 47 -12.45 6.82 22.63
CA GLY A 47 -13.01 5.58 22.11
C GLY A 47 -13.22 5.53 20.59
N GLU A 48 -13.11 6.66 19.87
CA GLU A 48 -13.14 6.63 18.41
C GLU A 48 -11.95 5.80 17.87
N ARG A 49 -12.26 4.89 16.93
CA ARG A 49 -11.30 4.02 16.25
C ARG A 49 -11.27 4.36 14.77
N TYR A 50 -10.10 4.24 14.16
CA TYR A 50 -9.85 4.68 12.79
C TYR A 50 -9.44 3.53 11.89
N PRO A 51 -9.81 3.56 10.59
CA PRO A 51 -9.15 2.76 9.57
C PRO A 51 -7.66 3.13 9.50
N VAL A 52 -6.87 2.20 8.98
CA VAL A 52 -5.43 2.37 8.76
C VAL A 52 -5.13 2.31 7.28
N LEU A 53 -4.42 3.33 6.77
CA LEU A 53 -3.86 3.34 5.43
C LEU A 53 -2.35 3.09 5.51
N TYR A 54 -1.93 1.93 5.03
CA TYR A 54 -0.53 1.55 4.91
C TYR A 54 0.02 2.04 3.56
N TRP A 55 0.96 2.98 3.59
CA TRP A 55 1.58 3.57 2.42
C TRP A 55 2.94 2.92 2.13
N LEU A 56 3.08 2.29 0.97
CA LEU A 56 4.20 1.43 0.61
C LEU A 56 5.14 2.15 -0.36
N HIS A 57 6.39 2.32 0.07
CA HIS A 57 7.44 2.94 -0.75
C HIS A 57 7.81 2.11 -2.00
N GLY A 58 8.32 2.81 -3.02
CA GLY A 58 8.86 2.21 -4.25
C GLY A 58 10.15 1.43 -4.05
N GLY A 59 10.61 0.78 -5.12
CA GLY A 59 11.88 0.05 -5.13
C GLY A 59 13.06 1.00 -4.91
N PHE A 60 14.13 0.49 -4.30
CA PHE A 60 15.35 1.23 -3.93
C PHE A 60 15.14 2.42 -3.01
N SER A 61 14.00 2.45 -2.30
CA SER A 61 13.59 3.56 -1.46
C SER A 61 13.50 3.17 0.01
N CYS A 62 12.94 4.07 0.82
CA CYS A 62 12.72 3.95 2.26
C CYS A 62 11.36 4.57 2.64
N SER A 63 10.97 4.45 3.91
CA SER A 63 9.73 5.03 4.43
C SER A 63 9.61 6.53 4.21
N ARG A 64 10.73 7.28 4.14
CA ARG A 64 10.71 8.74 3.92
C ARG A 64 10.17 9.16 2.55
N HIS A 65 10.14 8.27 1.57
CA HIS A 65 9.47 8.52 0.29
C HIS A 65 7.96 8.77 0.46
N ALA A 66 7.37 8.33 1.58
CA ALA A 66 5.99 8.61 1.90
C ALA A 66 5.74 10.05 2.38
N LEU A 67 6.77 10.81 2.79
CA LEU A 67 6.61 12.06 3.55
C LEU A 67 5.66 13.05 2.86
N TRP A 68 5.85 13.29 1.57
CA TRP A 68 4.96 14.18 0.81
C TRP A 68 3.52 13.66 0.79
N SER A 69 3.31 12.36 0.56
CA SER A 69 1.99 11.73 0.54
C SER A 69 1.31 11.77 1.91
N LEU A 70 2.07 11.53 2.99
CA LEU A 70 1.59 11.62 4.36
C LEU A 70 1.12 13.05 4.69
N GLN A 71 1.90 14.06 4.34
CA GLN A 71 1.52 15.47 4.52
C GLN A 71 0.31 15.85 3.68
N PHE A 72 0.27 15.40 2.43
CA PHE A 72 -0.87 15.64 1.55
C PHE A 72 -2.16 15.07 2.16
N TYR A 73 -2.15 13.81 2.61
CA TYR A 73 -3.34 13.20 3.20
C TYR A 73 -3.69 13.79 4.56
N ALA A 74 -2.71 14.12 5.40
CA ALA A 74 -2.95 14.87 6.64
C ALA A 74 -3.73 16.16 6.37
N ARG A 75 -3.27 16.94 5.38
CA ARG A 75 -3.96 18.17 4.99
C ARG A 75 -5.36 17.92 4.42
N LYS A 76 -5.57 16.85 3.66
CA LYS A 76 -6.91 16.48 3.15
C LYS A 76 -7.86 16.07 4.28
N MET A 77 -7.37 15.41 5.32
CA MET A 77 -8.16 15.09 6.52
C MET A 77 -8.54 16.36 7.29
N GLU A 78 -7.60 17.28 7.51
CA GLU A 78 -7.88 18.59 8.16
C GLU A 78 -8.96 19.39 7.43
N LEU A 79 -8.95 19.35 6.10
CA LEU A 79 -9.92 20.05 5.25
C LEU A 79 -11.25 19.30 5.10
N GLY A 80 -11.43 18.14 5.74
CA GLY A 80 -12.61 17.30 5.59
C GLY A 80 -12.80 16.75 4.18
N LYS A 81 -11.74 16.67 3.37
CA LYS A 81 -11.76 16.15 1.99
C LYS A 81 -11.41 14.67 1.90
N MET A 82 -10.92 14.08 2.98
CA MET A 82 -10.62 12.66 3.13
C MET A 82 -11.11 12.21 4.52
N PRO A 83 -11.61 10.96 4.69
CA PRO A 83 -11.96 10.46 6.01
C PRO A 83 -10.74 10.45 6.93
N LYS A 84 -10.98 10.64 8.23
CA LYS A 84 -9.97 10.45 9.27
C LYS A 84 -9.46 9.00 9.25
N VAL A 85 -8.16 8.83 9.08
CA VAL A 85 -7.45 7.54 9.10
C VAL A 85 -6.11 7.69 9.82
N ILE A 86 -5.59 6.58 10.32
CA ILE A 86 -4.19 6.50 10.74
C ILE A 86 -3.36 6.18 9.49
N LEU A 87 -2.38 7.03 9.17
CA LEU A 87 -1.47 6.80 8.05
C LEU A 87 -0.21 6.12 8.57
N VAL A 88 0.19 4.99 7.99
CA VAL A 88 1.40 4.24 8.38
C VAL A 88 2.28 4.01 7.16
N ALA A 89 3.53 4.46 7.19
CA ALA A 89 4.52 4.20 6.15
C ALA A 89 5.66 3.33 6.69
N PRO A 90 5.60 2.00 6.53
CA PRO A 90 6.62 1.11 7.04
C PRO A 90 7.93 1.18 6.25
N GLN A 91 9.05 1.01 6.95
CA GLN A 91 10.34 0.73 6.34
C GLN A 91 10.45 -0.76 6.04
N VAL A 92 10.78 -1.09 4.79
CA VAL A 92 11.21 -2.45 4.41
C VAL A 92 12.52 -2.41 3.63
N LEU A 93 12.97 -3.56 3.14
CA LEU A 93 14.17 -3.60 2.31
C LEU A 93 13.99 -2.81 1.01
N PRO A 94 15.06 -2.17 0.50
CA PRO A 94 15.02 -1.46 -0.80
C PRO A 94 14.68 -2.39 -1.97
N LYS A 95 14.82 -3.70 -1.79
CA LYS A 95 14.47 -4.76 -2.74
C LYS A 95 13.53 -5.76 -2.07
N GLY A 96 12.64 -6.41 -2.82
CA GLY A 96 11.69 -7.41 -2.29
C GLY A 96 10.24 -7.25 -2.75
N ARG A 97 9.88 -6.09 -3.32
CA ARG A 97 8.54 -5.79 -3.86
C ARG A 97 7.38 -6.14 -2.93
N TRP A 98 7.59 -6.00 -1.62
CA TRP A 98 6.58 -6.21 -0.58
C TRP A 98 6.00 -7.63 -0.51
N ILE A 99 6.66 -8.64 -1.10
CA ILE A 99 6.23 -10.03 -1.03
C ILE A 99 7.29 -10.89 -0.34
N ASN A 100 6.89 -12.09 0.10
CA ASN A 100 7.86 -13.10 0.50
C ASN A 100 8.70 -13.50 -0.73
N ASN A 101 10.01 -13.55 -0.58
CA ASN A 101 10.89 -13.94 -1.67
C ASN A 101 10.91 -15.46 -1.89
N TYR A 102 11.45 -15.86 -3.03
CA TYR A 102 11.47 -17.23 -3.53
C TYR A 102 11.97 -18.27 -2.51
N ASP A 103 13.08 -17.99 -1.83
CA ASP A 103 13.73 -18.91 -0.89
C ASP A 103 13.21 -18.78 0.56
N GLY A 104 12.29 -17.85 0.82
CA GLY A 104 11.72 -17.62 2.14
C GLY A 104 12.66 -16.92 3.15
N SER A 105 13.86 -16.48 2.76
CA SER A 105 14.78 -15.76 3.65
C SER A 105 14.30 -14.33 3.98
N ARG A 106 13.46 -13.75 3.12
CA ARG A 106 12.86 -12.42 3.26
C ARG A 106 11.35 -12.52 3.14
N ARG A 107 10.68 -12.56 4.29
CA ARG A 107 9.23 -12.78 4.39
C ARG A 107 8.46 -11.47 4.55
N LEU A 108 8.63 -10.52 3.61
CA LEU A 108 8.05 -9.17 3.73
C LEU A 108 6.53 -9.20 3.86
N GLY A 109 5.84 -10.08 3.13
CA GLY A 109 4.38 -10.19 3.23
C GLY A 109 3.90 -10.73 4.57
N ASP A 110 4.66 -11.64 5.18
CA ASP A 110 4.36 -12.15 6.52
C ASP A 110 4.63 -11.08 7.60
N ILE A 111 5.73 -10.32 7.47
CA ILE A 111 6.03 -9.20 8.36
C ILE A 111 4.92 -8.14 8.29
N MET A 112 4.45 -7.81 7.09
CA MET A 112 3.35 -6.85 6.92
C MET A 112 2.07 -7.33 7.60
N ARG A 113 1.63 -8.56 7.33
CA ARG A 113 0.31 -9.03 7.78
C ARG A 113 0.28 -9.43 9.27
N ASN A 114 1.41 -9.86 9.84
CA ASN A 114 1.48 -10.34 11.21
C ASN A 114 2.13 -9.25 12.09
N ASP A 115 3.42 -8.99 11.87
CA ASP A 115 4.24 -8.21 12.79
C ASP A 115 3.80 -6.74 12.83
N LEU A 116 3.69 -6.11 11.65
CA LEU A 116 3.34 -4.68 11.57
C LEU A 116 1.89 -4.45 11.97
N VAL A 117 0.94 -5.21 11.41
CA VAL A 117 -0.50 -5.06 11.72
C VAL A 117 -0.75 -5.18 13.22
N ASN A 118 -0.16 -6.20 13.88
CA ASN A 118 -0.31 -6.36 15.33
C ASN A 118 0.28 -5.18 16.09
N ALA A 119 1.49 -4.72 15.74
CA ALA A 119 2.11 -3.59 16.41
C ALA A 119 1.32 -2.28 16.26
N ILE A 120 0.67 -2.07 15.12
CA ILE A 120 -0.19 -0.91 14.87
C ILE A 120 -1.51 -1.03 15.64
N ASP A 121 -2.14 -2.20 15.62
CA ASP A 121 -3.41 -2.47 16.32
C ASP A 121 -3.27 -2.44 17.85
N GLU A 122 -2.09 -2.77 18.40
CA GLU A 122 -1.77 -2.67 19.82
C GLU A 122 -1.48 -1.23 20.27
N ARG A 123 -0.81 -0.44 19.43
CA ARG A 123 -0.34 0.90 19.80
C ARG A 123 -1.38 2.00 19.54
N TYR A 124 -2.25 1.82 18.56
CA TYR A 124 -3.19 2.85 18.13
C TYR A 124 -4.65 2.38 18.18
N ARG A 125 -5.58 3.35 18.22
CA ARG A 125 -7.03 3.07 18.19
C ARG A 125 -7.48 2.75 16.77
N THR A 126 -7.17 1.54 16.33
CA THR A 126 -7.56 1.05 15.01
C THR A 126 -8.90 0.34 15.04
N ILE A 127 -9.59 0.33 13.89
CA ILE A 127 -10.66 -0.63 13.60
C ILE A 127 -10.00 -1.92 13.13
N GLN A 128 -9.99 -2.95 13.99
CA GLN A 128 -9.29 -4.22 13.76
C GLN A 128 -10.09 -5.16 12.85
N HIS A 129 -10.45 -4.69 11.65
CA HIS A 129 -11.22 -5.44 10.67
C HIS A 129 -10.60 -5.32 9.27
N PRO A 130 -10.62 -6.36 8.42
CA PRO A 130 -9.97 -6.32 7.11
C PRO A 130 -10.46 -5.17 6.21
N SER A 131 -11.76 -4.85 6.28
CA SER A 131 -12.35 -3.72 5.54
C SER A 131 -11.75 -2.35 5.92
N ALA A 132 -11.14 -2.24 7.10
CA ALA A 132 -10.56 -1.01 7.64
C ALA A 132 -9.03 -0.96 7.50
N ARG A 133 -8.41 -1.96 6.86
CA ARG A 133 -6.98 -1.96 6.55
C ARG A 133 -6.79 -1.76 5.06
N TRP A 134 -6.29 -0.57 4.72
CA TRP A 134 -6.15 -0.11 3.34
C TRP A 134 -4.67 -0.07 2.96
N LEU A 135 -4.39 -0.29 1.68
CA LEU A 135 -3.04 -0.29 1.12
C LEU A 135 -2.97 0.72 -0.01
N GLU A 136 -1.94 1.56 0.01
CA GLU A 136 -1.53 2.34 -1.13
C GLU A 136 -0.03 2.22 -1.34
N GLY A 137 0.46 2.32 -2.58
CA GLY A 137 1.89 2.47 -2.77
C GLY A 137 2.30 2.90 -4.16
N HIS A 138 3.58 3.25 -4.29
CA HIS A 138 4.16 3.70 -5.56
C HIS A 138 5.10 2.66 -6.17
N SER A 139 5.01 2.42 -7.49
CA SER A 139 5.95 1.57 -8.23
C SER A 139 6.03 0.12 -7.71
N ALA A 140 7.11 -0.28 -7.05
CA ALA A 140 7.18 -1.57 -6.34
C ALA A 140 6.16 -1.64 -5.18
N GLY A 141 5.88 -0.52 -4.51
CA GLY A 141 4.84 -0.39 -3.50
C GLY A 141 3.43 -0.47 -4.07
N GLY A 142 3.20 0.05 -5.29
CA GLY A 142 1.90 -0.09 -5.96
C GLY A 142 1.60 -1.55 -6.33
N TYR A 143 2.62 -2.27 -6.80
CA TYR A 143 2.56 -3.73 -6.95
C TYR A 143 2.32 -4.43 -5.61
N GLY A 144 3.02 -3.98 -4.55
CA GLY A 144 2.88 -4.47 -3.18
C GLY A 144 1.46 -4.30 -2.62
N ALA A 145 0.84 -3.15 -2.82
CA ALA A 145 -0.51 -2.85 -2.32
C ALA A 145 -1.52 -3.85 -2.89
N PHE A 146 -1.50 -4.08 -4.19
CA PHE A 146 -2.36 -5.09 -4.82
C PHE A 146 -1.99 -6.51 -4.39
N ASN A 147 -0.71 -6.85 -4.33
CA ASN A 147 -0.28 -8.19 -3.97
C ASN A 147 -0.66 -8.58 -2.54
N LEU A 148 -0.40 -7.71 -1.57
CA LEU A 148 -0.73 -7.95 -0.18
C LEU A 148 -2.24 -8.05 0.02
N GLY A 149 -3.03 -7.15 -0.59
CA GLY A 149 -4.49 -7.18 -0.54
C GLY A 149 -5.09 -8.46 -1.12
N LEU A 150 -4.60 -8.87 -2.29
CA LEU A 150 -5.14 -10.06 -2.98
C LEU A 150 -4.61 -11.38 -2.40
N LYS A 151 -3.43 -11.37 -1.77
CA LYS A 151 -2.85 -12.57 -1.13
C LYS A 151 -3.36 -12.77 0.29
N TYR A 152 -3.66 -11.68 1.01
CA TYR A 152 -4.12 -11.68 2.40
C TYR A 152 -5.42 -10.85 2.54
N PRO A 153 -6.50 -11.21 1.82
CA PRO A 153 -7.74 -10.42 1.84
C PRO A 153 -8.40 -10.41 3.22
N ASP A 154 -8.18 -11.44 4.05
CA ASP A 154 -8.64 -11.51 5.44
C ASP A 154 -7.81 -10.64 6.40
N VAL A 155 -6.84 -9.88 5.90
CA VAL A 155 -6.06 -8.89 6.65
C VAL A 155 -6.22 -7.51 6.03
N PHE A 156 -6.04 -7.40 4.71
CA PHE A 156 -6.04 -6.14 3.94
C PHE A 156 -7.18 -6.12 2.90
N GLY A 157 -8.42 -6.25 3.36
CA GLY A 157 -9.61 -6.45 2.53
C GLY A 157 -10.41 -5.19 2.20
N GLY A 158 -9.95 -4.00 2.61
CA GLY A 158 -10.73 -2.76 2.46
C GLY A 158 -10.56 -2.07 1.12
N ALA A 159 -9.38 -1.49 0.90
CA ALA A 159 -9.08 -0.67 -0.26
C ALA A 159 -7.64 -0.82 -0.72
N LEU A 160 -7.43 -0.99 -2.03
CA LEU A 160 -6.13 -1.17 -2.67
C LEU A 160 -5.93 -0.06 -3.72
N SER A 161 -4.97 0.82 -3.48
CA SER A 161 -4.60 1.89 -4.40
C SER A 161 -3.18 1.69 -4.92
N SER A 162 -3.01 1.67 -6.24
CA SER A 162 -1.71 1.58 -6.87
C SER A 162 -1.39 2.87 -7.62
N LEU A 163 -0.22 3.43 -7.33
CA LEU A 163 0.35 4.59 -8.01
C LEU A 163 1.53 4.10 -8.87
N ALA A 164 1.35 4.09 -10.19
CA ALA A 164 2.34 3.62 -11.16
C ALA A 164 2.93 2.23 -10.82
N GLY A 165 2.08 1.26 -10.47
CA GLY A 165 2.48 -0.08 -10.04
C GLY A 165 3.24 -0.88 -11.10
N SER A 166 4.26 -1.62 -10.67
CA SER A 166 5.12 -2.44 -11.56
C SER A 166 4.45 -3.75 -12.03
N PHE A 167 3.35 -3.69 -12.78
CA PHE A 167 2.54 -4.90 -13.13
C PHE A 167 2.98 -5.64 -14.40
N ARG A 168 4.29 -5.70 -14.70
CA ARG A 168 4.74 -6.48 -15.86
C ARG A 168 4.47 -7.97 -15.62
N THR A 169 4.12 -8.67 -16.68
CA THR A 169 3.71 -10.09 -16.60
C THR A 169 4.83 -11.06 -16.94
N LYS A 170 5.86 -10.60 -17.67
CA LYS A 170 7.08 -11.37 -17.92
C LYS A 170 8.20 -10.85 -17.03
N LEU A 171 8.88 -11.77 -16.36
CA LEU A 171 10.00 -11.47 -15.49
C LEU A 171 11.16 -10.82 -16.27
N ALA A 172 11.36 -11.23 -17.53
CA ALA A 172 12.40 -10.69 -18.41
C ALA A 172 12.19 -9.22 -18.79
N ASP A 173 10.98 -8.68 -18.64
CA ASP A 173 10.68 -7.26 -18.92
C ASP A 173 11.00 -6.36 -17.70
N GLU A 174 11.37 -6.97 -16.57
CA GLU A 174 11.85 -6.29 -15.37
C GLU A 174 13.37 -6.40 -15.25
N GLY A 175 14.00 -5.35 -14.72
CA GLY A 175 15.44 -5.36 -14.45
C GLY A 175 15.82 -6.46 -13.45
N ILE A 176 16.84 -7.25 -13.78
CA ILE A 176 17.32 -8.36 -12.94
C ILE A 176 17.80 -7.86 -11.56
N GLU A 177 18.34 -6.65 -11.50
CA GLU A 177 18.78 -5.97 -10.28
C GLU A 177 17.64 -5.69 -9.29
N ILE A 178 16.40 -5.62 -9.80
CA ILE A 178 15.15 -5.39 -9.05
C ILE A 178 14.55 -6.73 -8.60
N THR A 179 14.60 -7.73 -9.48
CA THR A 179 13.77 -8.93 -9.35
C THR A 179 14.51 -10.14 -8.81
N TYR A 180 15.82 -10.27 -9.03
CA TYR A 180 16.59 -11.47 -8.66
C TYR A 180 16.43 -11.84 -7.19
N ASP A 181 16.59 -10.84 -6.32
CA ASP A 181 16.45 -10.96 -4.87
C ASP A 181 15.07 -11.47 -4.40
N THR A 182 14.04 -11.23 -5.21
CA THR A 182 12.65 -11.56 -4.89
C THR A 182 12.22 -12.87 -5.53
N TYR A 183 12.56 -13.08 -6.81
CA TYR A 183 12.02 -14.18 -7.62
C TYR A 183 13.06 -15.23 -8.02
N ASN A 184 14.36 -14.97 -7.80
CA ASN A 184 15.46 -15.89 -8.13
C ASN A 184 15.41 -16.41 -9.58
N ASN A 185 15.15 -15.51 -10.55
CA ASN A 185 14.94 -15.82 -11.97
C ASN A 185 13.79 -16.82 -12.28
N SER A 186 12.94 -17.15 -11.30
CA SER A 186 11.82 -18.06 -11.51
C SER A 186 10.59 -17.34 -12.08
N GLN A 187 10.37 -17.47 -13.39
CA GLN A 187 9.14 -16.99 -14.04
C GLN A 187 7.88 -17.62 -13.42
N THR A 188 7.93 -18.90 -13.05
CA THR A 188 6.81 -19.59 -12.38
C THR A 188 6.45 -18.92 -11.05
N PHE A 189 7.45 -18.61 -10.22
CA PHE A 189 7.20 -17.92 -8.94
C PHE A 189 6.74 -16.48 -9.14
N PHE A 190 7.29 -15.78 -10.15
CA PHE A 190 6.85 -14.45 -10.54
C PHE A 190 5.36 -14.44 -10.94
N THR A 191 4.96 -15.33 -11.84
CA THR A 191 3.56 -15.46 -12.26
C THR A 191 2.65 -15.88 -11.11
N ALA A 192 3.06 -16.84 -10.28
CA ALA A 192 2.25 -17.31 -9.15
C ALA A 192 1.97 -16.22 -8.09
N ASN A 193 2.85 -15.21 -8.00
CA ASN A 193 2.71 -14.03 -7.16
C ASN A 193 2.38 -12.78 -7.98
N HIS A 194 1.87 -12.88 -9.21
CA HIS A 194 1.41 -11.69 -9.92
C HIS A 194 0.02 -11.29 -9.43
N ALA A 195 -0.28 -9.99 -9.36
CA ALA A 195 -1.57 -9.49 -8.87
C ALA A 195 -2.76 -10.10 -9.62
N LEU A 196 -2.67 -10.23 -10.95
CA LEU A 196 -3.74 -10.85 -11.75
C LEU A 196 -3.95 -12.33 -11.40
N THR A 197 -2.89 -13.09 -11.20
CA THR A 197 -2.99 -14.50 -10.81
C THR A 197 -3.57 -14.66 -9.40
N LEU A 198 -3.27 -13.73 -8.49
CA LEU A 198 -3.89 -13.70 -7.16
C LEU A 198 -5.37 -13.31 -7.24
N LEU A 199 -5.70 -12.28 -8.03
CA LEU A 199 -7.08 -11.83 -8.26
C LEU A 199 -7.97 -12.96 -8.78
N GLU A 200 -7.51 -13.69 -9.80
CA GLU A 200 -8.27 -14.82 -10.36
C GLU A 200 -8.57 -15.90 -9.32
N LYS A 201 -7.64 -16.17 -8.39
CA LYS A 201 -7.83 -17.17 -7.33
C LYS A 201 -8.88 -16.75 -6.31
N ILE A 202 -8.98 -15.46 -6.01
CA ILE A 202 -9.91 -14.93 -4.99
C ILE A 202 -11.11 -14.18 -5.61
N LEU A 203 -11.35 -14.32 -6.90
CA LEU A 203 -12.37 -13.58 -7.63
C LEU A 203 -13.78 -13.71 -7.02
N PRO A 204 -14.23 -14.89 -6.54
CA PRO A 204 -15.53 -14.99 -5.84
C PRO A 204 -15.61 -14.07 -4.62
N LYS A 205 -14.56 -14.05 -3.79
CA LYS A 205 -14.47 -13.20 -2.59
C LYS A 205 -14.44 -11.72 -2.96
N VAL A 206 -13.67 -11.33 -4.00
CA VAL A 206 -13.64 -9.95 -4.49
C VAL A 206 -15.01 -9.49 -5.00
N ARG A 207 -15.77 -10.38 -5.64
CA ARG A 207 -17.14 -10.06 -6.10
C ARG A 207 -18.14 -9.92 -4.97
N GLU A 208 -17.97 -10.71 -3.91
CA GLU A 208 -18.81 -10.67 -2.71
C GLU A 208 -18.50 -9.43 -1.86
N GLU A 209 -17.24 -9.26 -1.47
CA GLU A 209 -16.79 -8.22 -0.53
C GLU A 209 -16.61 -6.86 -1.19
N LYS A 210 -16.40 -6.82 -2.52
CA LYS A 210 -16.26 -5.61 -3.34
C LYS A 210 -15.29 -4.59 -2.72
N PRO A 211 -14.02 -4.95 -2.47
CA PRO A 211 -13.03 -4.00 -2.00
C PRO A 211 -12.91 -2.82 -2.96
N GLU A 212 -12.53 -1.65 -2.46
CA GLU A 212 -12.22 -0.50 -3.33
C GLU A 212 -10.88 -0.74 -4.03
N LEU A 213 -10.86 -0.64 -5.36
CA LEU A 213 -9.65 -0.86 -6.17
C LEU A 213 -9.35 0.38 -7.01
N ARG A 214 -8.11 0.87 -6.95
CA ARG A 214 -7.65 2.03 -7.73
C ARG A 214 -6.31 1.78 -8.40
N LEU A 215 -6.22 2.05 -9.69
CA LEU A 215 -5.01 1.90 -10.50
C LEU A 215 -4.72 3.20 -11.26
N LEU A 216 -3.77 3.98 -10.75
CA LEU A 216 -3.34 5.25 -11.33
C LEU A 216 -1.93 5.14 -11.90
N ILE A 217 -1.64 5.92 -12.93
CA ILE A 217 -0.30 6.06 -13.48
C ILE A 217 -0.13 7.48 -14.04
N GLY A 218 1.10 8.00 -13.96
CA GLY A 218 1.42 9.31 -14.53
C GLY A 218 1.34 9.31 -16.06
N GLY A 219 0.92 10.42 -16.66
CA GLY A 219 0.80 10.61 -18.11
C GLY A 219 2.13 10.42 -18.83
N ASP A 220 3.21 10.92 -18.21
CA ASP A 220 4.56 10.92 -18.76
C ASP A 220 5.34 9.65 -18.38
N ASP A 221 4.77 8.80 -17.51
CA ASP A 221 5.28 7.46 -17.24
C ASP A 221 4.89 6.49 -18.36
N ILE A 222 5.65 6.55 -19.45
CA ILE A 222 5.49 5.64 -20.58
C ILE A 222 6.05 4.24 -20.29
N ARG A 223 6.92 4.09 -19.28
CA ARG A 223 7.64 2.84 -18.97
C ARG A 223 6.71 1.72 -18.50
N LEU A 224 5.67 2.08 -17.75
CA LEU A 224 4.72 1.12 -17.15
C LEU A 224 3.30 1.24 -17.72
N ARG A 225 3.11 2.05 -18.76
CA ARG A 225 1.81 2.30 -19.42
C ARG A 225 1.13 0.99 -19.84
N GLU A 226 1.82 0.20 -20.66
CA GLU A 226 1.29 -1.04 -21.22
C GLU A 226 0.88 -2.03 -20.10
N ALA A 227 1.68 -2.12 -19.04
CA ALA A 227 1.37 -2.98 -17.90
C ALA A 227 0.09 -2.55 -17.17
N HIS A 228 -0.17 -1.24 -17.03
CA HIS A 228 -1.41 -0.74 -16.44
C HIS A 228 -2.61 -0.95 -17.36
N GLU A 229 -2.47 -0.70 -18.66
CA GLU A 229 -3.52 -0.96 -19.63
C GLU A 229 -3.90 -2.44 -19.66
N HIS A 230 -2.91 -3.33 -19.54
CA HIS A 230 -3.15 -4.77 -19.40
C HIS A 230 -3.91 -5.14 -18.12
N MET A 231 -3.55 -4.53 -16.97
CA MET A 231 -4.30 -4.69 -15.72
C MET A 231 -5.76 -4.25 -15.90
N TRP A 232 -6.00 -3.07 -16.46
CA TRP A 232 -7.33 -2.52 -16.69
C TRP A 232 -8.18 -3.42 -17.61
N ALA A 233 -7.63 -3.82 -18.75
CA ALA A 233 -8.33 -4.71 -19.68
C ALA A 233 -8.68 -6.06 -19.03
N THR A 234 -7.81 -6.56 -18.13
CA THR A 234 -8.07 -7.82 -17.41
C THR A 234 -9.17 -7.65 -16.36
N LEU A 235 -9.15 -6.56 -15.57
CA LEU A 235 -10.21 -6.24 -14.61
C LEU A 235 -11.57 -6.05 -15.31
N ASP A 236 -11.58 -5.33 -16.44
CA ASP A 236 -12.76 -5.14 -17.29
C ASP A 236 -13.32 -6.50 -17.75
N LYS A 237 -12.45 -7.40 -18.25
CA LYS A 237 -12.83 -8.76 -18.67
C LYS A 237 -13.38 -9.61 -17.52
N LEU A 238 -12.85 -9.45 -16.31
CA LEU A 238 -13.29 -10.20 -15.12
C LEU A 238 -14.55 -9.60 -14.48
N GLY A 239 -15.01 -8.43 -14.93
CA GLY A 239 -16.15 -7.71 -14.36
C GLY A 239 -15.90 -7.22 -12.93
N VAL A 240 -14.65 -6.90 -12.60
CA VAL A 240 -14.27 -6.38 -11.29
C VAL A 240 -14.35 -4.86 -11.33
N PRO A 241 -15.10 -4.19 -10.44
CA PRO A 241 -15.16 -2.73 -10.39
C PRO A 241 -13.85 -2.15 -9.85
N TYR A 242 -13.38 -1.06 -10.45
CA TYR A 242 -12.18 -0.33 -10.04
C TYR A 242 -12.20 1.10 -10.60
N THR A 243 -11.42 1.98 -9.99
CA THR A 243 -11.11 3.31 -10.54
C THR A 243 -9.77 3.25 -11.28
N LYS A 244 -9.71 3.83 -12.48
CA LYS A 244 -8.45 4.04 -13.21
C LYS A 244 -8.22 5.51 -13.53
N GLY A 245 -6.97 5.88 -13.72
CA GLY A 245 -6.61 7.24 -14.08
C GLY A 245 -5.23 7.36 -14.71
N ILE A 246 -5.16 8.23 -15.73
CA ILE A 246 -3.91 8.72 -16.30
C ILE A 246 -3.75 10.16 -15.86
N ILE A 247 -2.76 10.43 -15.01
CA ILE A 247 -2.57 11.77 -14.44
C ILE A 247 -1.70 12.59 -15.39
N SER A 248 -2.32 13.47 -16.18
CA SER A 248 -1.65 14.27 -17.21
C SER A 248 -0.42 15.02 -16.66
N GLY A 249 0.71 14.95 -17.37
CA GLY A 249 1.96 15.62 -17.00
C GLY A 249 2.68 15.05 -15.77
N ALA A 250 2.16 14.00 -15.14
CA ALA A 250 2.84 13.36 -14.02
C ALA A 250 3.89 12.36 -14.52
N PRO A 251 5.16 12.48 -14.09
CA PRO A 251 6.20 11.47 -14.33
C PRO A 251 6.03 10.26 -13.38
N HIS A 252 7.00 9.34 -13.38
CA HIS A 252 7.03 8.17 -12.48
C HIS A 252 7.37 8.55 -11.02
N THR A 253 6.50 9.33 -10.39
CA THR A 253 6.63 9.78 -9.00
C THR A 253 5.28 9.79 -8.29
N ALA A 254 5.25 9.37 -7.03
CA ALA A 254 4.01 9.34 -6.26
C ALA A 254 3.40 10.74 -6.08
N GLU A 255 4.24 11.74 -5.84
CA GLU A 255 3.85 13.12 -5.56
C GLU A 255 3.06 13.74 -6.70
N HIS A 256 3.51 13.57 -7.95
CA HIS A 256 2.80 14.11 -9.10
C HIS A 256 1.50 13.33 -9.38
N VAL A 257 1.51 12.01 -9.22
CA VAL A 257 0.31 11.18 -9.42
C VAL A 257 -0.76 11.52 -8.39
N ILE A 258 -0.42 11.62 -7.11
CA ILE A 258 -1.35 11.99 -6.04
C ILE A 258 -1.73 13.47 -6.13
N GLY A 259 -0.77 14.36 -6.38
CA GLY A 259 -0.98 15.80 -6.47
C GLY A 259 -1.88 16.21 -7.63
N GLY A 260 -1.93 15.40 -8.70
CA GLY A 260 -2.87 15.57 -9.80
C GLY A 260 -4.30 15.08 -9.51
N LEU A 261 -4.58 14.52 -8.32
CA LEU A 261 -5.93 14.11 -7.94
C LEU A 261 -6.80 15.32 -7.60
N ASN A 262 -7.95 15.41 -8.26
CA ASN A 262 -9.03 16.33 -7.91
C ASN A 262 -9.83 15.80 -6.70
N ASN A 263 -10.93 16.48 -6.33
CA ASN A 263 -11.80 16.01 -5.24
C ASN A 263 -12.39 14.62 -5.51
N GLU A 264 -12.69 14.27 -6.76
CA GLU A 264 -13.17 12.94 -7.14
C GLU A 264 -12.12 11.86 -6.85
N GLY A 265 -10.83 12.18 -7.02
CA GLY A 265 -9.73 11.30 -6.63
C GLY A 265 -9.69 11.00 -5.13
N MET A 266 -10.20 11.90 -4.28
CA MET A 266 -10.32 11.67 -2.84
C MET A 266 -11.61 10.93 -2.45
N GLN A 267 -12.65 10.96 -3.30
CA GLN A 267 -13.90 10.23 -3.08
C GLN A 267 -13.66 8.73 -2.86
N PHE A 268 -12.66 8.16 -3.54
CA PHE A 268 -12.20 6.78 -3.33
C PHE A 268 -12.02 6.40 -1.84
N TRP A 269 -11.45 7.31 -1.04
CA TRP A 269 -11.23 7.04 0.39
C TRP A 269 -12.52 7.11 1.20
N TRP A 270 -13.46 7.98 0.82
CA TRP A 270 -14.80 8.00 1.41
C TRP A 270 -15.60 6.75 1.06
N ASP A 271 -15.51 6.28 -0.17
CA ASP A 271 -16.14 5.03 -0.62
C ASP A 271 -15.57 3.83 0.15
N ALA A 272 -14.25 3.80 0.35
CA ALA A 272 -13.58 2.81 1.20
C ALA A 272 -14.07 2.89 2.65
N ARG A 273 -14.22 4.10 3.21
CA ARG A 273 -14.75 4.32 4.57
C ARG A 273 -16.18 3.81 4.70
N ALA A 274 -17.04 4.06 3.72
CA ALA A 274 -18.44 3.65 3.74
C ALA A 274 -18.61 2.12 3.75
N LYS A 275 -17.61 1.37 3.31
CA LYS A 275 -17.59 -0.11 3.34
C LYS A 275 -16.99 -0.70 4.61
N VAL A 276 -16.48 0.13 5.53
CA VAL A 276 -15.90 -0.37 6.78
C VAL A 276 -17.02 -0.92 7.67
N VAL A 277 -16.90 -2.19 8.08
CA VAL A 277 -17.84 -2.81 9.00
C VAL A 277 -17.85 -2.04 10.33
N GLY A 278 -19.04 -1.60 10.75
CA GLY A 278 -19.23 -0.85 12.00
C GLY A 278 -18.78 0.61 11.97
N ALA A 279 -18.55 1.19 10.77
CA ALA A 279 -18.28 2.62 10.59
C ALA A 279 -19.54 3.50 10.59
#